data_AF-A0A7V9WSK3-F1
#
_entry.id   AF-A0A7V9WSK3-F1
#
_cell.length_a   1.000
_cell.length_b   1.000
_cell.length_c   1.000
_cell.angle_alpha   90.00
_cell.angle_beta   90.00
_cell.angle_gamma   90.00
#
_symmetry.space_group_name_H-M   'P 1'
#
loop_
_entity.id
_entity.type
_entity.pdbx_description
1 polymer ?
#
loop_
_entity_poly.entity_id
_entity_poly.type
_entity_poly.pdbx_seq_one_letter_code
_entity_poly.pdbx_strand_id
1 'polypeptide(L)'
;MTQGKLEKDILSTASELGTQLASYHLEEAWTTAGRLHNLLKSEEVIHLPADQLEAIRNELKGYYLTNGEVSRLQKQLAAKGHKLQELSNK
;
A
#
# COMPACT_ATOMS: atom_id res chain seq x y z
N MET A 1 -13.59 -23.76 13.92
CA MET A 1 -14.17 -22.43 14.18
C MET A 1 -13.02 -21.43 14.25
N THR A 2 -12.72 -20.75 13.14
CA THR A 2 -11.63 -19.74 13.03
C THR A 2 -12.22 -18.40 12.55
N GLN A 3 -13.47 -18.14 12.93
CA GLN A 3 -14.36 -17.14 12.34
C GLN A 3 -14.10 -15.71 12.81
N GLY A 4 -12.83 -15.33 12.94
CA GLY A 4 -12.46 -13.98 13.40
C GLY A 4 -10.97 -13.70 13.45
N LYS A 5 -10.10 -14.69 13.18
CA LYS A 5 -8.66 -14.44 13.09
C LYS A 5 -8.34 -13.65 11.83
N LEU A 6 -8.88 -14.09 10.68
CA LEU A 6 -8.67 -13.46 9.38
C LEU A 6 -9.20 -12.02 9.35
N GLU A 7 -10.40 -11.79 9.85
CA GLU A 7 -11.04 -10.48 9.89
C GLU A 7 -10.26 -9.52 10.78
N LYS A 8 -9.79 -10.00 11.94
CA LYS A 8 -8.91 -9.22 12.81
C LYS A 8 -7.58 -8.91 12.13
N ASP A 9 -7.00 -9.87 11.41
CA ASP A 9 -5.77 -9.67 10.63
C ASP A 9 -5.98 -8.64 9.51
N ILE A 10 -7.09 -8.69 8.78
CA ILE A 10 -7.45 -7.72 7.72
C ILE A 10 -7.55 -6.32 8.33
N LEU A 11 -8.35 -6.16 9.40
CA LEU A 11 -8.55 -4.85 10.02
C LEU A 11 -7.26 -4.30 10.65
N SER A 12 -6.48 -5.15 11.31
CA SER A 12 -5.19 -4.75 11.88
C SER A 12 -4.20 -4.34 10.79
N THR A 13 -4.12 -5.10 9.69
CA THR A 13 -3.22 -4.78 8.58
C THR A 13 -3.66 -3.50 7.85
N ALA A 14 -4.97 -3.27 7.70
CA ALA A 14 -5.50 -2.02 7.16
C ALA A 14 -5.17 -0.80 8.05
N SER A 15 -5.30 -0.95 9.37
CA SER A 15 -4.93 0.11 10.32
C SER A 15 -3.42 0.40 10.34
N GLU A 16 -2.59 -0.64 10.25
CA GLU A 16 -1.14 -0.51 10.16
C GLU A 16 -0.75 0.25 8.88
N LEU A 17 -1.32 -0.14 7.74
CA LEU A 17 -1.11 0.54 6.47
C LEU A 17 -1.47 2.03 6.57
N GLY A 18 -2.64 2.35 7.12
CA GLY A 18 -3.05 3.75 7.32
C GLY A 18 -2.06 4.55 8.17
N THR A 19 -1.51 3.94 9.22
CA THR A 19 -0.52 4.57 10.12
C THR A 19 0.81 4.83 9.42
N GLN A 20 1.29 3.87 8.63
CA GLN A 20 2.52 4.00 7.85
C GLN A 20 2.39 5.09 6.79
N LEU A 21 1.24 5.15 6.10
CA LEU A 21 0.96 6.18 5.10
C LEU A 21 0.90 7.58 5.72
N ALA A 22 0.21 7.73 6.85
CA ALA A 22 0.15 9.00 7.58
C ALA A 22 1.52 9.45 8.10
N SER A 23 2.42 8.51 8.37
CA SER A 23 3.80 8.76 8.84
C SER A 23 4.83 8.89 7.71
N TYR A 24 4.41 8.79 6.44
CA TYR A 24 5.28 8.78 5.25
C TYR A 24 6.29 7.62 5.20
N HIS A 25 6.01 6.51 5.88
CA HIS A 25 6.83 5.30 5.83
C HIS A 25 6.48 4.47 4.60
N LEU A 26 6.79 4.99 3.40
CA LEU A 26 6.28 4.46 2.13
C LEU A 26 6.83 3.07 1.77
N GLU A 27 8.06 2.76 2.17
CA GLU A 27 8.67 1.44 1.94
C GLU A 27 7.99 0.34 2.77
N GLU A 28 7.73 0.63 4.05
CA GLU A 28 6.99 -0.28 4.94
C GLU A 28 5.54 -0.44 4.47
N ALA A 29 4.91 0.66 4.06
CA ALA A 29 3.56 0.68 3.51
C ALA A 29 3.41 -0.23 2.28
N TRP A 30 4.41 -0.31 1.41
CA TRP A 30 4.39 -1.23 0.26
C TRP A 30 4.26 -2.69 0.69
N THR A 31 5.02 -3.07 1.70
CA THR A 31 5.02 -4.44 2.23
C THR A 31 3.68 -4.76 2.91
N THR A 32 3.18 -3.85 3.75
CA THR A 32 1.90 -4.01 4.46
C THR A 32 0.72 -4.01 3.48
N ALA A 33 0.74 -3.19 2.41
CA ALA A 33 -0.26 -3.22 1.35
C ALA A 33 -0.30 -4.57 0.62
N GLY A 34 0.87 -5.14 0.30
CA GLY A 34 0.98 -6.48 -0.29
C GLY A 34 0.41 -7.56 0.63
N ARG A 35 0.68 -7.49 1.94
CA ARG A 35 0.07 -8.38 2.94
C ARG A 35 -1.44 -8.24 2.96
N LEU A 36 -1.96 -7.00 3.00
CA LEU A 36 -3.40 -6.75 2.98
C LEU A 36 -4.06 -7.30 1.70
N HIS A 37 -3.43 -7.12 0.55
CA HIS A 37 -3.91 -7.66 -0.73
C HIS A 37 -4.06 -9.19 -0.67
N ASN A 38 -3.05 -9.89 -0.14
CA ASN A 38 -3.08 -11.34 -0.01
C ASN A 38 -4.18 -11.82 0.95
N LEU A 39 -4.36 -11.14 2.09
CA LEU A 39 -5.44 -11.45 3.03
C LEU A 39 -6.82 -11.30 2.38
N LEU A 40 -7.01 -10.24 1.59
CA LEU A 40 -8.25 -9.98 0.84
C LEU A 40 -8.48 -10.94 -0.34
N LYS A 41 -7.45 -11.69 -0.76
CA LYS A 41 -7.52 -12.70 -1.82
C LYS A 41 -7.60 -14.13 -1.26
N SER A 42 -7.61 -14.30 0.07
CA SER A 42 -7.75 -15.62 0.68
C SER A 42 -9.03 -16.31 0.21
N GLU A 43 -8.96 -17.63 0.01
CA GLU A 43 -10.12 -18.48 -0.31
C GLU A 43 -11.01 -18.72 0.92
N GLU A 44 -10.52 -18.34 2.10
CA GLU A 44 -11.30 -18.34 3.34
C GLU A 44 -12.48 -17.36 3.28
N VAL A 45 -13.63 -17.77 3.82
CA VAL A 45 -14.81 -16.92 3.90
C VAL A 45 -14.53 -15.77 4.88
N ILE A 46 -14.55 -14.55 4.37
CA ILE A 46 -14.41 -13.33 5.16
C ILE A 46 -15.80 -12.96 5.69
N HIS A 47 -16.01 -12.96 7.01
CA HIS A 47 -17.30 -12.59 7.61
C HIS A 47 -17.45 -11.09 7.93
N LEU A 48 -16.61 -10.23 7.33
CA LEU A 48 -16.78 -8.78 7.43
C LEU A 48 -18.03 -8.31 6.66
N PRO A 49 -18.67 -7.22 7.09
CA PRO A 49 -19.70 -6.56 6.30
C PRO A 49 -19.19 -6.25 4.89
N ALA A 50 -19.99 -6.58 3.87
CA ALA A 50 -19.59 -6.41 2.47
C ALA A 50 -19.16 -4.97 2.15
N ASP A 51 -19.92 -3.98 2.62
CA ASP A 51 -19.62 -2.55 2.46
C ASP A 51 -18.24 -2.18 3.03
N GLN A 52 -17.92 -2.68 4.24
CA GLN A 52 -16.62 -2.45 4.87
C GLN A 52 -15.49 -3.11 4.09
N LEU A 53 -15.71 -4.35 3.62
CA LEU A 53 -14.71 -5.09 2.84
C LEU A 53 -14.45 -4.41 1.48
N GLU A 54 -15.50 -3.93 0.82
CA GLU A 54 -15.40 -3.17 -0.43
C GLU A 54 -14.70 -1.83 -0.24
N ALA A 55 -15.00 -1.10 0.84
CA ALA A 55 -14.30 0.13 1.19
C ALA A 55 -12.79 -0.10 1.36
N ILE A 56 -12.39 -1.15 2.09
CA ILE A 56 -10.96 -1.51 2.26
C ILE A 56 -10.32 -1.85 0.91
N ARG A 57 -11.00 -2.60 0.04
CA ARG A 57 -10.49 -2.94 -1.30
C ARG A 57 -10.33 -1.70 -2.17
N ASN A 58 -11.27 -0.76 -2.10
CA ASN A 58 -11.22 0.49 -2.86
C ASN A 58 -10.05 1.38 -2.41
N GLU A 59 -9.85 1.55 -1.10
CA GLU A 59 -8.72 2.31 -0.57
C GLU A 59 -7.38 1.66 -0.94
N LEU A 60 -7.28 0.32 -0.84
CA LEU A 60 -6.07 -0.39 -1.25
C LEU A 60 -5.77 -0.22 -2.75
N LYS A 61 -6.80 -0.21 -3.61
CA LYS A 61 -6.65 0.09 -5.04
C LYS A 61 -6.18 1.53 -5.25
N GLY A 62 -6.76 2.49 -4.52
CA GLY A 62 -6.33 3.89 -4.53
C GLY A 62 -4.88 4.08 -4.10
N TYR A 63 -4.44 3.32 -3.08
CA TYR A 63 -3.04 3.27 -2.66
C TYR A 63 -2.11 2.86 -3.82
N TYR A 64 -2.40 1.75 -4.52
CA TYR A 64 -1.53 1.29 -5.60
C TYR A 64 -1.43 2.29 -6.76
N LEU A 65 -2.54 2.95 -7.11
CA LEU A 65 -2.53 4.01 -8.12
C LEU A 65 -1.66 5.19 -7.69
N THR A 66 -1.85 5.66 -6.45
CA THR A 66 -1.09 6.79 -5.89
C THR A 66 0.40 6.46 -5.75
N ASN A 67 0.74 5.25 -5.28
CA ASN A 67 2.13 4.80 -5.15
C ASN A 67 2.82 4.68 -6.53
N GLY A 68 2.06 4.32 -7.57
CA GLY A 68 2.53 4.34 -8.95
C GLY A 68 2.94 5.76 -9.41
N GLU A 69 2.13 6.76 -9.08
CA GLU A 69 2.44 8.16 -9.36
C GLU A 69 3.66 8.66 -8.56
N VAL A 70 3.77 8.31 -7.28
CA VAL A 70 4.96 8.60 -6.46
C VAL A 70 6.22 8.02 -7.12
N SER A 71 6.17 6.75 -7.52
CA SER A 71 7.28 6.07 -8.20
C SER A 71 7.66 6.76 -9.52
N ARG A 72 6.67 7.23 -10.28
CA ARG A 72 6.88 7.99 -11.52
C ARG A 72 7.57 9.33 -11.26
N LEU A 73 7.19 10.03 -10.19
CA LEU A 73 7.81 11.31 -9.79
C LEU A 73 9.25 11.10 -9.30
N GLN A 74 9.50 10.06 -8.49
CA GLN A 74 10.84 9.72 -8.02
C GLN A 74 11.81 9.45 -9.18
N LYS A 75 11.37 8.71 -10.22
CA LYS A 75 12.18 8.48 -11.43
C LYS A 75 12.52 9.78 -12.16
N GLN A 76 11.59 10.73 -12.25
CA GLN A 76 11.85 12.04 -12.85
C GLN A 76 12.85 12.86 -12.05
N LEU A 77 12.76 12.82 -10.71
CA LEU A 77 13.75 13.47 -9.84
C LEU A 77 15.14 12.85 -10.02
N ALA A 78 15.23 11.52 -10.08
CA ALA A 78 16.49 10.82 -10.35
C ALA A 78 17.10 11.25 -11.70
N ALA A 79 16.30 11.31 -12.76
CA ALA A 79 16.77 11.76 -14.08
C ALA A 79 17.30 13.21 -14.05
N LYS A 80 16.64 14.12 -13.32
CA LYS A 80 17.15 15.48 -13.12
C LYS A 80 18.47 15.48 -12.33
N GLY A 81 18.56 14.66 -11.29
CA GLY A 81 19.78 14.48 -10.50
C GLY A 81 20.97 14.00 -11.36
N HIS A 82 20.75 12.99 -12.19
CA HIS A 82 21.76 12.54 -13.16
C HIS A 82 22.18 13.67 -14.10
N LYS A 83 21.23 14.44 -14.62
CA LYS A 83 21.55 15.56 -15.51
C LYS A 83 22.42 16.63 -14.83
N LEU A 84 22.16 16.92 -13.56
CA LEU A 84 22.96 17.86 -12.78
C LEU A 84 24.38 17.34 -12.54
N GLN A 85 24.53 16.04 -12.24
CA GLN A 85 25.85 15.41 -12.07
C GLN A 85 26.66 15.45 -13.38
N GLU A 86 26.03 15.15 -14.52
CA GLU A 86 26.69 15.26 -15.84
C GLU A 86 27.21 16.67 -16.12
N LEU A 87 26.47 17.70 -15.70
CA LEU A 87 26.87 19.10 -15.90
C LEU A 87 27.98 19.53 -14.94
N SER A 88 28.05 18.96 -13.73
CA SER A 88 29.08 19.28 -12.73
C SER A 88 30.43 18.61 -12.98
N ASN A 89 30.47 17.49 -13.71
CA ASN A 89 31.69 16.77 -14.06
C ASN A 89 32.29 17.23 -15.40
N LYS A 90 31.93 18.43 -15.87
CA LYS A 90 32.53 19.13 -17.01
C LYS A 90 33.41 20.27 -16.54
#